data_AF-A0A836TS54-F1
#
_entry.id   AF-A0A836TS54-F1
#
_cell.length_a   1.000
_cell.length_b   1.000
_cell.length_c   1.000
_cell.angle_alpha   90.00
_cell.angle_beta   90.00
_cell.angle_gamma   90.00
#
_symmetry.space_group_name_H-M   'P 1'
#
loop_
_entity.id
_entity.type
_entity.pdbx_description
1 polymer ?
#
loop_
_entity_poly.entity_id
_entity_poly.type
_entity_poly.pdbx_seq_one_letter_code
_entity_poly.pdbx_strand_id
1 'polypeptide(L)'
;FADETDPEKLWQILQHRISSVFGIANYALALSSSIDPTGDLTRLKEVLGPAVQSQQFQSFRVTTKRGDKRFPKTSMDVSQEVGGYIQKLTGSQVDLTNPDLTIYLELLFESAFASFAKMPGPGGLTLGMSGKTVCLLSGGIDSPVAAYRMMKRGCHQIFVHFHSHPFVSRASQEKAEDLAAHLTQYQYRSVLYLIPFGDIQRQIVLSVPPPLRIVLYRRFMIRIAEQIAHRHRAARSHHPAIHRRQPLLRRHRRAHRREPNPPPNGLRPLHARRHEKRNQRRVPNRRKRHCRR
;
A
#
# COMPACT_ATOMS: atom_id res chain seq x y z
N PHE A 1 18.46 20.82 -2.56
CA PHE A 1 19.22 19.59 -2.36
C PHE A 1 20.28 19.93 -1.33
N ALA A 2 20.20 19.35 -0.13
CA ALA A 2 21.13 19.67 0.94
C ALA A 2 22.54 19.26 0.51
N ASP A 3 23.54 20.04 0.89
CA ASP A 3 24.98 19.79 0.69
C ASP A 3 25.30 18.28 0.76
N GLU A 4 25.47 17.65 -0.41
CA GLU A 4 25.59 16.19 -0.58
C GLU A 4 27.00 15.67 -0.25
N THR A 5 27.82 16.50 0.41
CA THR A 5 29.24 16.24 0.64
C THR A 5 29.57 15.63 2.01
N ASP A 6 28.61 15.61 2.95
CA ASP A 6 28.78 14.96 4.26
C ASP A 6 28.10 13.57 4.30
N PRO A 7 28.87 12.47 4.28
CA PRO A 7 28.34 11.11 4.33
C PRO A 7 27.50 10.82 5.57
N GLU A 8 27.81 11.43 6.71
CA GLU A 8 27.09 11.19 7.97
C GLU A 8 25.70 11.83 7.91
N LYS A 9 25.61 13.07 7.46
CA LYS A 9 24.33 13.76 7.23
C LYS A 9 23.48 13.05 6.19
N LEU A 10 24.09 12.57 5.10
CA LEU A 10 23.41 11.77 4.09
C LEU A 10 22.85 10.47 4.71
N TRP A 11 23.65 9.79 5.52
CA TRP A 11 23.25 8.57 6.19
C TRP A 11 22.04 8.79 7.11
N GLN A 12 22.02 9.86 7.91
CA GLN A 12 20.89 10.19 8.78
C GLN A 12 19.59 10.41 7.98
N ILE A 13 19.67 11.10 6.84
CA ILE A 13 18.52 11.32 5.95
C ILE A 13 18.02 9.97 5.39
N LEU A 14 18.94 9.12 4.92
CA LEU A 14 18.60 7.80 4.38
C LEU A 14 17.99 6.90 5.46
N GLN A 15 18.59 6.85 6.65
CA GLN A 15 18.11 6.07 7.79
C GLN A 15 16.68 6.46 8.16
N HIS A 16 16.40 7.76 8.27
CA HIS A 16 15.05 8.25 8.55
C HIS A 16 14.04 7.80 7.48
N ARG A 17 14.41 7.92 6.19
CA ARG A 17 13.53 7.51 5.08
C ARG A 17 13.31 6.01 5.02
N ILE A 18 14.38 5.21 5.10
CA ILE A 18 14.33 3.74 5.03
C ILE A 18 13.48 3.17 6.17
N SER A 19 13.54 3.78 7.36
CA SER A 19 12.76 3.34 8.54
C SER A 19 11.23 3.42 8.36
N SER A 20 10.74 4.16 7.36
CA SER A 20 9.30 4.27 7.04
C SER A 20 8.86 3.45 5.83
N VAL A 21 9.78 2.71 5.18
CA VAL A 21 9.47 1.91 3.98
C VAL A 21 9.04 0.49 4.34
N PHE A 22 7.74 0.21 4.21
CA PHE A 22 7.22 -1.15 4.40
C PHE A 22 7.82 -2.16 3.42
N GLY A 23 8.00 -3.39 3.90
CA GLY A 23 8.69 -4.47 3.18
C GLY A 23 10.16 -4.62 3.56
N ILE A 24 10.79 -3.58 4.12
CA ILE A 24 12.16 -3.67 4.61
C ILE A 24 12.16 -4.31 6.01
N ALA A 25 12.72 -5.51 6.11
CA ALA A 25 12.84 -6.21 7.39
C ALA A 25 13.99 -5.67 8.24
N ASN A 26 15.15 -5.46 7.63
CA ASN A 26 16.33 -4.87 8.26
C ASN A 26 17.15 -4.11 7.21
N TYR A 27 17.99 -3.19 7.66
CA TYR A 27 18.92 -2.46 6.82
C TYR A 27 20.19 -2.12 7.62
N ALA A 28 21.28 -1.80 6.91
CA ALA A 28 22.56 -1.46 7.50
C ALA A 28 23.36 -0.57 6.55
N LEU A 29 24.19 0.31 7.10
CA LEU A 29 25.28 0.92 6.35
C LEU A 29 26.40 -0.13 6.22
N ALA A 30 26.85 -0.37 5.00
CA ALA A 30 27.85 -1.40 4.74
C ALA A 30 29.00 -0.84 3.89
N LEU A 31 30.21 -1.27 4.25
CA LEU A 31 31.39 -1.15 3.40
C LEU A 31 31.29 -2.20 2.30
N SER A 32 31.73 -1.85 1.10
CA SER A 32 31.78 -2.77 -0.03
C SER A 32 33.23 -3.03 -0.42
N SER A 33 33.53 -4.27 -0.77
CA SER A 33 34.81 -4.69 -1.33
C SER A 33 34.58 -5.73 -2.42
N SER A 34 35.49 -5.80 -3.39
CA SER A 34 35.52 -6.94 -4.33
C SER A 34 36.01 -8.18 -3.60
N ILE A 35 35.51 -9.35 -4.00
CA ILE A 35 35.97 -10.63 -3.46
C ILE A 35 36.68 -11.43 -4.55
N ASP A 36 37.78 -12.09 -4.19
CA ASP A 36 38.52 -12.92 -5.11
C ASP A 36 37.81 -14.28 -5.30
N PRO A 37 37.52 -14.71 -6.54
CA PRO A 37 36.89 -16.01 -6.81
C PRO A 37 37.64 -17.23 -6.26
N THR A 38 38.95 -17.12 -6.04
CA THR A 38 39.81 -18.17 -5.45
C THR A 38 39.62 -18.33 -3.94
N GLY A 39 38.91 -17.41 -3.30
CA GLY A 39 38.67 -17.42 -1.86
C GLY A 39 39.61 -16.53 -1.06
N ASP A 40 40.49 -15.76 -1.71
CA ASP A 40 41.32 -14.77 -1.03
C ASP A 40 40.47 -13.62 -0.44
N LEU A 41 40.69 -13.34 0.84
CA LEU A 41 39.98 -12.32 1.62
C LEU A 41 40.83 -11.07 1.88
N THR A 42 42.01 -10.94 1.26
CA THR A 42 42.95 -9.83 1.50
C THR A 42 42.29 -8.46 1.30
N ARG A 43 41.62 -8.24 0.16
CA ARG A 43 40.91 -6.97 -0.11
C ARG A 43 39.82 -6.65 0.90
N LEU A 44 39.06 -7.67 1.33
CA LEU A 44 38.04 -7.50 2.35
C LEU A 44 38.67 -7.06 3.67
N LYS A 45 39.79 -7.67 4.07
CA LYS A 45 40.54 -7.30 5.30
C LYS A 45 41.09 -5.89 5.22
N GLU A 46 41.65 -5.48 4.07
CA GLU A 46 42.18 -4.13 3.84
C GLU A 46 41.11 -3.05 4.01
N VAL A 47 39.90 -3.27 3.49
CA VAL A 47 38.78 -2.33 3.64
C VAL A 47 38.21 -2.37 5.06
N LEU A 48 38.12 -3.55 5.68
CA LEU A 48 37.49 -3.74 6.98
C LEU A 48 38.35 -3.25 8.15
N GLY A 49 39.68 -3.45 8.09
CA GLY A 49 40.60 -3.17 9.18
C GLY A 49 40.50 -1.76 9.75
N PRO A 50 40.67 -0.70 8.93
CA PRO A 50 40.56 0.69 9.40
C PRO A 50 39.19 1.01 10.01
N ALA A 51 38.12 0.45 9.44
CA ALA A 51 36.76 0.70 9.90
C ALA A 51 36.41 -0.03 11.20
N VAL A 52 37.05 -1.16 11.48
CA VAL A 52 36.95 -1.85 12.77
C VAL A 52 37.74 -1.11 13.85
N GLN A 53 38.93 -0.60 13.52
CA GLN A 53 39.75 0.16 14.47
C GLN A 53 39.12 1.48 14.92
N SER A 54 38.19 2.04 14.13
CA SER A 54 37.40 3.21 14.54
C SER A 54 36.21 2.89 15.45
N GLN A 55 35.93 1.62 15.71
CA GLN A 55 34.89 1.19 16.67
C GLN A 55 35.47 1.03 18.08
N GLN A 56 34.64 1.23 19.10
CA GLN A 56 34.99 0.96 20.50
C GLN A 56 34.28 -0.30 20.99
N PHE A 57 35.05 -1.33 21.36
CA PHE A 57 34.53 -2.62 21.84
C PHE A 57 35.62 -3.42 22.57
N GLN A 58 35.25 -4.29 23.51
CA GLN A 58 36.17 -5.20 24.22
C GLN A 58 36.05 -6.63 23.68
N SER A 59 34.84 -7.03 23.29
CA SER A 59 34.52 -8.32 22.70
C SER A 59 33.83 -8.19 21.34
N PHE A 60 34.02 -9.17 20.46
CA PHE A 60 33.37 -9.17 19.15
C PHE A 60 33.04 -10.56 18.63
N ARG A 61 32.17 -10.61 17.61
CA ARG A 61 31.99 -11.77 16.74
C ARG A 61 31.96 -11.37 15.28
N VAL A 62 32.39 -12.29 14.41
CA VAL A 62 32.15 -12.19 12.96
C VAL A 62 31.04 -13.15 12.59
N THR A 63 30.05 -12.66 11.83
CA THR A 63 28.94 -13.48 11.32
C THR A 63 28.87 -13.37 9.80
N THR A 64 29.26 -14.43 9.11
CA THR A 64 29.26 -14.46 7.64
C THR A 64 28.02 -15.17 7.08
N LYS A 65 27.34 -14.49 6.15
CA LYS A 65 26.32 -15.07 5.29
C LYS A 65 26.81 -15.13 3.85
N ARG A 66 26.69 -16.31 3.23
CA ARG A 66 27.02 -16.53 1.82
C ARG A 66 25.75 -16.58 0.98
N GLY A 67 25.57 -15.59 0.10
CA GLY A 67 24.57 -15.60 -0.96
C GLY A 67 24.99 -16.51 -2.12
N ASP A 68 26.27 -16.47 -2.52
CA ASP A 68 26.81 -17.42 -3.50
C ASP A 68 27.35 -18.68 -2.79
N LYS A 69 26.90 -19.87 -3.23
CA LYS A 69 27.37 -21.14 -2.68
C LYS A 69 28.56 -21.75 -3.43
N ARG A 70 29.02 -21.12 -4.52
CA ARG A 70 30.19 -21.55 -5.29
C ARG A 70 31.51 -21.04 -4.73
N PHE A 71 31.47 -20.06 -3.83
CA PHE A 71 32.67 -19.51 -3.20
C PHE A 71 33.49 -20.65 -2.53
N PRO A 72 34.83 -20.66 -2.59
CA PRO A 72 35.62 -21.79 -2.10
C PRO A 72 35.58 -21.98 -0.57
N LYS A 73 35.47 -20.89 0.21
CA LYS A 73 35.45 -20.93 1.68
C LYS A 73 34.02 -20.95 2.24
N THR A 74 33.75 -21.76 3.26
CA THR A 74 32.46 -21.75 3.95
C THR A 74 32.25 -20.47 4.75
N SER A 75 31.01 -20.18 5.17
CA SER A 75 30.73 -19.05 6.08
C SER A 75 31.59 -19.11 7.34
N MET A 76 31.82 -20.31 7.89
CA MET A 76 32.61 -20.50 9.11
C MET A 76 34.10 -20.24 8.85
N ASP A 77 34.64 -20.73 7.74
CA ASP A 77 36.05 -20.46 7.36
C ASP A 77 36.30 -18.97 7.22
N VAL A 78 35.39 -18.25 6.55
CA VAL A 78 35.47 -16.78 6.40
C VAL A 78 35.38 -16.09 7.76
N SER A 79 34.41 -16.48 8.60
CA SER A 79 34.27 -15.89 9.94
C SER A 79 35.51 -16.10 10.82
N GLN A 80 36.11 -17.30 10.78
CA GLN A 80 37.33 -17.61 11.51
C GLN A 80 38.53 -16.83 10.98
N GLU A 81 38.72 -16.78 9.66
CA GLU A 81 39.86 -16.11 9.05
C GLU A 81 39.82 -14.59 9.25
N VAL A 82 38.66 -13.97 9.03
CA VAL A 82 38.48 -12.53 9.29
C VAL A 82 38.53 -12.26 10.79
N GLY A 83 37.94 -13.13 11.62
CA GLY A 83 37.99 -13.01 13.08
C GLY A 83 39.42 -13.03 13.61
N GLY A 84 40.25 -13.96 13.14
CA GLY A 84 41.66 -14.03 13.51
C GLY A 84 42.48 -12.81 13.04
N TYR A 85 42.16 -12.26 11.87
CA TYR A 85 42.75 -10.99 11.42
C TYR A 85 42.38 -9.83 12.37
N ILE A 86 41.10 -9.69 12.72
CA ILE A 86 40.62 -8.61 13.60
C ILE A 86 41.18 -8.75 15.00
N GLN A 87 41.21 -9.96 15.57
CA GLN A 87 41.79 -10.22 16.88
C GLN A 87 43.27 -9.81 16.93
N LYS A 88 44.05 -10.12 15.89
CA LYS A 88 45.45 -9.68 15.79
C LYS A 88 45.58 -8.17 15.66
N LEU A 89 44.64 -7.52 14.98
CA LEU A 89 44.64 -6.09 14.74
C LEU A 89 44.25 -5.27 15.97
N THR A 90 43.30 -5.74 16.77
CA THR A 90 42.72 -4.96 17.89
C THR A 90 43.05 -5.50 19.28
N GLY A 91 43.44 -6.77 19.40
CA GLY A 91 43.63 -7.44 20.69
C GLY A 91 42.32 -7.80 21.41
N SER A 92 41.16 -7.53 20.82
CA SER A 92 39.84 -7.76 21.42
C SER A 92 39.52 -9.25 21.56
N GLN A 93 38.71 -9.62 22.56
CA GLN A 93 38.30 -11.01 22.78
C GLN A 93 37.19 -11.42 21.80
N VAL A 94 37.21 -12.69 21.35
CA VAL A 94 36.08 -13.25 20.59
C VAL A 94 35.02 -13.77 21.56
N ASP A 95 33.79 -13.27 21.45
CA ASP A 95 32.62 -13.79 22.18
C ASP A 95 31.49 -14.10 21.18
N LEU A 96 31.14 -15.38 21.04
CA LEU A 96 30.10 -15.82 20.11
C LEU A 96 28.68 -15.70 20.68
N THR A 97 28.55 -15.49 21.99
CA THR A 97 27.29 -15.51 22.74
C THR A 97 26.77 -14.10 22.98
N ASN A 98 27.59 -13.22 23.60
CA ASN A 98 27.20 -11.85 23.95
C ASN A 98 28.32 -10.83 23.65
N PRO A 99 28.68 -10.64 22.37
CA PRO A 99 29.71 -9.69 21.99
C PRO A 99 29.24 -8.23 22.09
N ASP A 100 30.17 -7.33 22.39
CA ASP A 100 29.92 -5.89 22.31
C ASP A 100 29.70 -5.44 20.85
N LEU A 101 30.47 -6.02 19.92
CA LEU A 101 30.39 -5.73 18.49
C LEU A 101 30.12 -6.99 17.66
N THR A 102 29.10 -6.93 16.80
CA THR A 102 28.89 -7.94 15.75
C THR A 102 29.26 -7.38 14.39
N ILE A 103 30.20 -8.05 13.73
CA ILE A 103 30.65 -7.73 12.38
C ILE A 103 29.93 -8.68 11.42
N TYR A 104 28.98 -8.14 10.68
CA TYR A 104 28.22 -8.89 9.69
C TYR A 104 28.94 -8.85 8.35
N LEU A 105 29.17 -10.02 7.76
CA LEU A 105 29.71 -10.15 6.41
C LEU A 105 28.66 -10.79 5.50
N GLU A 106 28.31 -10.13 4.41
CA GLU A 106 27.49 -10.72 3.34
C GLU A 106 28.33 -10.89 2.07
N LEU A 107 28.56 -12.14 1.66
CA LEU A 107 29.29 -12.46 0.43
C LEU A 107 28.29 -12.71 -0.71
N LEU A 108 28.35 -11.88 -1.74
CA LEU A 108 27.48 -11.89 -2.92
C LEU A 108 28.32 -11.92 -4.19
N PHE A 109 28.28 -13.01 -4.94
CA PHE A 109 28.99 -13.16 -6.22
C PHE A 109 30.43 -12.61 -6.18
N GLU A 110 30.68 -11.43 -6.78
CA GLU A 110 31.98 -10.77 -6.90
C GLU A 110 32.23 -9.69 -5.83
N SER A 111 31.37 -9.59 -4.81
CA SER A 111 31.41 -8.54 -3.79
C SER A 111 31.19 -9.08 -2.38
N ALA A 112 31.81 -8.41 -1.42
CA ALA A 112 31.62 -8.63 0.00
C ALA A 112 31.19 -7.33 0.67
N PHE A 113 30.15 -7.42 1.49
CA PHE A 113 29.62 -6.31 2.27
C PHE A 113 29.90 -6.54 3.75
N ALA A 114 30.43 -5.53 4.43
CA ALA A 114 30.69 -5.57 5.87
C ALA A 114 29.90 -4.49 6.59
N SER A 115 29.16 -4.84 7.65
CA SER A 115 28.45 -3.89 8.50
C SER A 115 28.63 -4.18 9.99
N PHE A 116 28.52 -3.13 10.80
CA PHE A 116 28.67 -3.18 12.27
C PHE A 116 27.34 -3.14 13.02
N ALA A 117 26.27 -2.85 12.29
CA ALA A 117 24.92 -2.78 12.82
C ALA A 117 23.94 -3.46 11.88
N LYS A 118 22.81 -3.86 12.44
CA LYS A 118 21.66 -4.36 11.70
C LYS A 118 20.41 -3.71 12.30
N MET A 119 19.92 -2.67 11.66
CA MET A 119 18.78 -1.91 12.15
C MET A 119 17.48 -2.56 11.70
N PRO A 120 16.48 -2.68 12.60
CA PRO A 120 15.17 -3.17 12.22
C PRO A 120 14.47 -2.17 11.31
N GLY A 121 13.94 -2.67 10.20
CA GLY A 121 13.00 -1.92 9.37
C GLY A 121 11.56 -2.07 9.88
N PRO A 122 10.59 -1.38 9.26
CA PRO A 122 9.19 -1.46 9.67
C PRO A 122 8.57 -2.84 9.37
N GLY A 123 9.21 -3.66 8.54
CA GLY A 123 8.74 -4.97 8.10
C GLY A 123 7.46 -4.87 7.27
N GLY A 124 6.63 -5.91 7.31
CA GLY A 124 5.39 -5.96 6.54
C GLY A 124 5.63 -6.26 5.06
N LEU A 125 4.68 -5.87 4.22
CA LEU A 125 4.73 -6.07 2.77
C LEU A 125 4.97 -4.75 2.04
N THR A 126 5.68 -4.81 0.92
CA THR A 126 5.89 -3.65 0.04
C THR A 126 4.54 -3.03 -0.33
N LEU A 127 4.45 -1.71 -0.19
CA LEU A 127 3.24 -0.96 -0.50
C LEU A 127 2.77 -1.23 -1.94
N GLY A 128 1.46 -1.49 -2.11
CA GLY A 128 0.84 -1.76 -3.39
C GLY A 128 0.73 -3.23 -3.76
N MET A 129 1.51 -4.12 -3.12
CA MET A 129 1.45 -5.57 -3.38
C MET A 129 0.09 -6.19 -3.08
N SER A 130 -0.65 -5.61 -2.13
CA SER A 130 -2.00 -6.05 -1.76
C SER A 130 -3.10 -5.15 -2.35
N GLY A 131 -2.77 -4.39 -3.40
CA GLY A 131 -3.71 -3.52 -4.11
C GLY A 131 -4.05 -2.23 -3.35
N LYS A 132 -5.17 -1.62 -3.74
CA LYS A 132 -5.66 -0.36 -3.18
C LYS A 132 -6.92 -0.59 -2.34
N THR A 133 -7.04 0.14 -1.23
CA THR A 133 -8.23 0.15 -0.38
C THR A 133 -8.65 1.58 -0.05
N VAL A 134 -9.95 1.78 0.19
CA VAL A 134 -10.47 3.07 0.67
C VAL A 134 -10.55 3.04 2.18
N CYS A 135 -9.95 4.03 2.83
CA CYS A 135 -9.98 4.22 4.27
C CYS A 135 -10.90 5.40 4.61
N LEU A 136 -11.92 5.13 5.44
CA LEU A 136 -12.75 6.18 6.03
C LEU A 136 -11.96 6.83 7.17
N LEU A 137 -11.33 7.97 6.88
CA LEU A 137 -10.48 8.70 7.81
C LEU A 137 -11.35 9.66 8.63
N SER A 138 -11.49 9.37 9.92
CA SER A 138 -12.13 10.26 10.89
C SER A 138 -11.09 11.10 11.64
N GLY A 139 -11.54 12.13 12.36
CA GLY A 139 -10.69 12.88 13.28
C GLY A 139 -10.36 12.14 14.60
N GLY A 140 -10.74 10.86 14.73
CA GLY A 140 -10.39 10.01 15.88
C GLY A 140 -9.06 9.28 15.71
N ILE A 141 -8.68 8.49 16.72
CA ILE A 141 -7.39 7.78 16.79
C ILE A 141 -7.43 6.47 15.99
N ASP A 142 -8.59 5.83 15.88
CA ASP A 142 -8.70 4.47 15.35
C ASP A 142 -8.45 4.39 13.84
N SER A 143 -9.04 5.31 13.07
CA SER A 143 -8.94 5.30 11.60
C SER A 143 -7.51 5.47 11.06
N PRO A 144 -6.67 6.40 11.56
CA PRO A 144 -5.27 6.48 11.10
C PRO A 144 -4.45 5.24 11.50
N VAL A 145 -4.71 4.63 12.67
CA VAL A 145 -4.05 3.38 13.07
C VAL A 145 -4.47 2.22 12.17
N ALA A 146 -5.76 2.13 11.82
CA ALA A 146 -6.27 1.14 10.89
C ALA A 146 -5.63 1.31 9.50
N ALA A 147 -5.52 2.54 9.01
CA ALA A 147 -4.83 2.84 7.76
C ALA A 147 -3.37 2.38 7.78
N TYR A 148 -2.62 2.72 8.84
CA TYR A 148 -1.22 2.30 9.02
C TYR A 148 -1.07 0.78 8.98
N ARG A 149 -1.94 0.05 9.70
CA ARG A 149 -1.92 -1.42 9.70
C ARG A 149 -2.19 -2.02 8.32
N MET A 150 -3.09 -1.41 7.55
CA MET A 150 -3.36 -1.85 6.18
C MET A 150 -2.21 -1.52 5.22
N MET A 151 -1.56 -0.36 5.35
CA MET A 151 -0.36 -0.03 4.60
C MET A 151 0.78 -1.02 4.89
N LYS A 152 0.97 -1.41 6.16
CA LYS A 152 1.94 -2.44 6.56
C LYS A 152 1.65 -3.82 5.95
N ARG A 153 0.40 -4.08 5.56
CA ARG A 153 0.00 -5.28 4.80
C ARG A 153 0.08 -5.09 3.29
N GLY A 154 0.74 -4.04 2.80
CA GLY A 154 0.94 -3.77 1.38
C GLY A 154 -0.28 -3.13 0.68
N CYS A 155 -1.30 -2.68 1.41
CA CYS A 155 -2.45 -2.00 0.81
C CYS A 155 -2.21 -0.49 0.71
N HIS A 156 -2.23 0.07 -0.49
CA HIS A 156 -2.20 1.52 -0.67
C HIS A 156 -3.56 2.13 -0.27
N GLN A 157 -3.56 3.15 0.59
CA GLN A 157 -4.78 3.75 1.11
C GLN A 157 -5.22 4.96 0.27
N ILE A 158 -6.52 5.04 0.01
CA ILE A 158 -7.19 6.24 -0.49
C ILE A 158 -8.04 6.76 0.66
N PHE A 159 -7.76 7.96 1.12
CA PHE A 159 -8.45 8.52 2.28
C PHE A 159 -9.74 9.21 1.87
N VAL A 160 -10.79 8.99 2.66
CA VAL A 160 -12.09 9.66 2.52
C VAL A 160 -12.51 10.18 3.88
N HIS A 161 -12.66 11.49 3.99
CA HIS A 161 -13.15 12.17 5.18
C HIS A 161 -14.51 12.82 4.87
N PHE A 162 -15.50 12.57 5.72
CA PHE A 162 -16.82 13.19 5.63
C PHE A 162 -16.92 14.33 6.64
N HIS A 163 -17.35 15.50 6.18
CA HIS A 163 -17.48 16.69 7.02
C HIS A 163 -18.83 17.36 6.87
N SER A 164 -19.21 18.22 7.82
CA SER A 164 -20.49 18.94 7.79
C SER A 164 -20.36 20.43 7.49
N HIS A 165 -19.17 20.94 7.14
CA HIS A 165 -19.01 22.32 6.64
C HIS A 165 -19.96 22.58 5.45
N PRO A 166 -20.69 23.72 5.40
CA PRO A 166 -20.54 24.92 6.24
C PRO A 166 -21.32 24.94 7.56
N PHE A 167 -22.03 23.86 7.95
CA PHE A 167 -22.82 23.83 9.19
C PHE A 167 -22.00 23.75 10.47
N VAL A 168 -20.72 23.41 10.36
CA VAL A 168 -19.72 23.37 11.44
C VAL A 168 -18.41 23.98 10.96
N SER A 169 -17.49 24.22 11.89
CA SER A 169 -16.15 24.72 11.60
C SER A 169 -15.34 23.76 10.72
N ARG A 170 -14.23 24.26 10.15
CA ARG A 170 -13.31 23.47 9.32
C ARG A 170 -12.34 22.60 10.11
N ALA A 171 -12.35 22.66 11.44
CA ALA A 171 -11.43 21.91 12.31
C ALA A 171 -11.37 20.40 12.01
N SER A 172 -12.50 19.78 11.62
CA SER A 172 -12.50 18.36 11.25
C SER A 172 -11.77 18.07 9.93
N GLN A 173 -11.83 18.99 8.96
CA GLN A 173 -11.12 18.87 7.68
C GLN A 173 -9.61 19.03 7.90
N GLU A 174 -9.22 20.09 8.61
CA GLU A 174 -7.81 20.37 8.95
C GLU A 174 -7.18 19.17 9.67
N LYS A 175 -7.88 18.62 10.67
CA LYS A 175 -7.41 17.41 11.37
C LYS A 175 -7.26 16.19 10.44
N ALA A 176 -8.15 16.04 9.47
CA ALA A 176 -8.06 14.93 8.51
C ALA A 176 -6.90 15.13 7.52
N GLU A 177 -6.61 16.36 7.13
CA GLU A 177 -5.46 16.74 6.31
C GLU A 177 -4.15 16.46 7.06
N ASP A 178 -4.04 16.87 8.32
CA ASP A 178 -2.86 16.60 9.17
C ASP A 178 -2.62 15.10 9.32
N LEU A 179 -3.67 14.32 9.63
CA LEU A 179 -3.59 12.87 9.74
C LEU A 179 -3.16 12.22 8.41
N ALA A 180 -3.70 12.69 7.28
CA ALA A 180 -3.31 12.19 5.97
C ALA A 180 -1.85 12.56 5.63
N ALA A 181 -1.40 13.76 5.98
CA ALA A 181 -0.01 14.19 5.81
C ALA A 181 0.94 13.31 6.63
N HIS A 182 0.61 13.05 7.90
CA HIS A 182 1.37 12.12 8.74
C HIS A 182 1.41 10.70 8.15
N LEU A 183 0.30 10.19 7.61
CA LEU A 183 0.30 8.86 6.99
C LEU A 183 1.03 8.81 5.65
N THR A 184 1.20 9.94 4.97
CA THR A 184 1.86 10.03 3.66
C THR A 184 3.30 9.56 3.70
N GLN A 185 4.00 9.75 4.83
CA GLN A 185 5.38 9.28 4.99
C GLN A 185 5.54 7.76 4.74
N TYR A 186 4.48 6.97 4.93
CA TYR A 186 4.51 5.51 4.77
C TYR A 186 4.01 5.01 3.40
N GLN A 187 3.41 5.89 2.60
CA GLN A 187 2.91 5.52 1.27
C GLN A 187 3.34 6.48 0.14
N TYR A 188 4.23 7.42 0.45
CA TYR A 188 4.83 8.45 -0.42
C TYR A 188 3.86 9.49 -0.97
N ARG A 189 2.73 9.05 -1.54
CA ARG A 189 1.69 9.90 -2.10
C ARG A 189 0.34 9.48 -1.59
N SER A 190 -0.41 10.44 -1.07
CA SER A 190 -1.77 10.23 -0.57
C SER A 190 -2.79 10.98 -1.42
N VAL A 191 -4.00 10.44 -1.49
CA VAL A 191 -5.18 11.14 -2.00
C VAL A 191 -6.18 11.21 -0.87
N LEU A 192 -6.65 12.42 -0.55
CA LEU A 192 -7.68 12.67 0.45
C LEU A 192 -8.92 13.27 -0.24
N TYR A 193 -10.05 12.60 -0.09
CA TYR A 193 -11.36 13.13 -0.48
C TYR A 193 -12.02 13.78 0.72
N LEU A 194 -12.32 15.08 0.62
CA LEU A 194 -13.17 15.80 1.56
C LEU A 194 -14.60 15.83 1.01
N ILE A 195 -15.49 15.08 1.65
CA ILE A 195 -16.87 14.92 1.20
C ILE A 195 -17.82 15.76 2.08
N PRO A 196 -18.50 16.77 1.50
CA PRO A 196 -19.55 17.48 2.23
C PRO A 196 -20.74 16.54 2.46
N PHE A 197 -20.99 16.21 3.72
CA PHE A 197 -22.02 15.27 4.15
C PHE A 197 -23.18 15.94 4.89
N GLY A 198 -23.07 17.25 5.16
CA GLY A 198 -24.02 18.03 5.95
C GLY A 198 -25.45 18.01 5.41
N ASP A 199 -25.64 18.18 4.09
CA ASP A 199 -26.99 18.19 3.50
C ASP A 199 -27.66 16.82 3.59
N ILE A 200 -26.89 15.74 3.40
CA ILE A 200 -27.38 14.37 3.56
C ILE A 200 -27.78 14.13 5.02
N GLN A 201 -26.98 14.60 5.98
CA GLN A 201 -27.31 14.51 7.40
C GLN A 201 -28.62 15.25 7.72
N ARG A 202 -28.79 16.48 7.22
CA ARG A 202 -30.00 17.27 7.43
C ARG A 202 -31.24 16.53 6.91
N GLN A 203 -31.18 15.99 5.70
CA GLN A 203 -32.31 15.25 5.12
C GLN A 203 -32.69 14.02 5.93
N ILE A 204 -31.70 13.29 6.46
CA ILE A 204 -31.92 12.13 7.33
C ILE A 204 -32.53 12.56 8.66
N VAL A 205 -32.08 13.67 9.27
CA VAL A 205 -32.68 14.18 10.52
C VAL A 205 -34.16 14.49 10.34
N LEU A 206 -34.53 15.12 9.22
CA LEU A 206 -35.90 15.52 8.90
C LEU A 206 -36.82 14.32 8.59
N SER A 207 -36.29 13.27 7.96
CA SER A 207 -37.11 12.20 7.37
C SER A 207 -37.09 10.88 8.16
N VAL A 208 -36.22 10.74 9.16
CA VAL A 208 -35.90 9.44 9.77
C VAL A 208 -35.98 9.48 11.30
N PRO A 209 -36.62 8.47 11.94
CA PRO A 209 -36.65 8.34 13.38
C PRO A 209 -35.25 8.32 14.01
N PRO A 210 -35.04 8.93 15.20
CA PRO A 210 -33.72 9.06 15.83
C PRO A 210 -32.90 7.75 15.92
N PRO A 211 -33.47 6.59 16.28
CA PRO A 211 -32.69 5.35 16.42
C PRO A 211 -32.01 4.87 15.11
N LEU A 212 -32.52 5.27 13.95
CA LEU A 212 -32.04 4.81 12.64
C LEU A 212 -31.05 5.77 11.97
N ARG A 213 -30.89 6.99 12.49
CA ARG A 213 -30.11 8.06 11.82
C ARG A 213 -28.64 7.70 11.63
N ILE A 214 -27.97 7.19 12.68
CA ILE A 214 -26.56 6.80 12.61
C ILE A 214 -26.33 5.65 11.62
N VAL A 215 -27.26 4.68 11.60
CA VAL A 215 -27.21 3.57 10.65
C VAL A 215 -27.28 4.10 9.22
N LEU A 216 -28.18 5.03 8.94
CA LEU A 216 -28.28 5.64 7.61
C LEU A 216 -27.07 6.49 7.27
N TYR A 217 -26.52 7.29 8.19
CA TYR A 217 -25.27 8.03 7.96
C TYR A 217 -24.17 7.09 7.48
N ARG A 218 -23.91 6.02 8.22
CA ARG A 218 -22.88 5.03 7.86
C ARG A 218 -23.16 4.34 6.52
N ARG A 219 -24.42 4.00 6.24
CA ARG A 219 -24.81 3.40 4.95
C ARG A 219 -24.54 4.32 3.76
N PHE A 220 -24.84 5.61 3.88
CA PHE A 220 -24.54 6.58 2.82
C PHE A 220 -23.03 6.82 2.69
N MET A 221 -22.30 6.94 3.80
CA MET A 221 -20.85 7.05 3.79
C MET A 221 -20.18 5.88 3.06
N ILE A 222 -20.59 4.64 3.37
CA ILE A 222 -20.06 3.44 2.72
C ILE A 222 -20.40 3.43 1.23
N ARG A 223 -21.62 3.78 0.83
CA ARG A 223 -22.01 3.87 -0.60
C ARG A 223 -21.16 4.89 -1.37
N ILE A 224 -20.91 6.05 -0.78
CA ILE A 224 -20.06 7.08 -1.40
C ILE A 224 -18.62 6.58 -1.51
N ALA A 225 -18.10 5.96 -0.46
CA ALA A 225 -16.75 5.38 -0.44
C ALA A 225 -16.58 4.24 -1.46
N GLU A 226 -17.62 3.41 -1.67
CA GLU A 226 -17.64 2.37 -2.70
C GLU A 226 -17.54 2.98 -4.11
N GLN A 227 -18.23 4.09 -4.39
CA GLN A 227 -18.09 4.78 -5.67
C GLN A 227 -16.67 5.33 -5.88
N ILE A 228 -16.05 5.85 -4.82
CA ILE A 228 -14.64 6.28 -4.86
C ILE A 228 -13.72 5.07 -5.10
N ALA A 229 -13.98 3.95 -4.43
CA ALA A 229 -13.23 2.71 -4.61
C ALA A 229 -13.26 2.25 -6.08
N HIS A 230 -14.45 2.26 -6.71
CA HIS A 230 -14.60 1.91 -8.13
C HIS A 230 -13.80 2.82 -9.06
N ARG A 231 -13.79 4.13 -8.82
CA ARG A 231 -13.01 5.10 -9.63
C ARG A 231 -11.51 4.80 -9.56
N HIS A 232 -11.01 4.38 -8.39
CA HIS A 232 -9.60 4.04 -8.19
C HIS A 232 -9.24 2.57 -8.43
N ARG A 233 -10.22 1.74 -8.81
CA ARG A 233 -10.09 0.27 -8.90
C ARG A 233 -9.60 -0.36 -7.59
N ALA A 234 -9.91 0.26 -6.45
CA ALA A 234 -9.64 -0.29 -5.14
C ALA A 234 -10.54 -1.51 -4.88
N ALA A 235 -10.00 -2.53 -4.23
CA ALA A 235 -10.66 -3.80 -3.93
C ALA A 235 -11.16 -4.63 -5.14
N ARG A 236 -10.60 -4.45 -6.35
CA ARG A 236 -10.76 -5.49 -7.38
C ARG A 236 -9.87 -6.68 -7.00
N SER A 237 -10.48 -7.71 -6.43
CA SER A 237 -9.93 -9.06 -6.56
C SER A 237 -9.68 -9.31 -8.05
N HIS A 238 -8.56 -9.96 -8.39
CA HIS A 238 -8.43 -10.64 -9.67
C HIS A 238 -9.49 -11.75 -9.74
N HIS A 239 -10.74 -11.35 -9.97
CA HIS A 239 -11.77 -12.23 -10.48
C HIS A 239 -11.81 -11.96 -11.98
N PRO A 240 -11.59 -12.95 -12.85
CA PRO A 240 -11.76 -12.77 -14.28
C PRO A 240 -13.18 -12.24 -14.48
N ALA A 241 -13.27 -11.14 -15.21
CA ALA A 241 -14.52 -10.46 -15.48
C ALA A 241 -15.54 -11.48 -16.03
N ILE A 242 -16.55 -11.83 -15.23
CA ILE A 242 -17.79 -12.34 -15.78
C ILE A 242 -18.42 -11.15 -16.48
N HIS A 243 -18.06 -10.98 -17.75
CA HIS A 243 -18.73 -10.10 -18.69
C HIS A 243 -20.21 -10.49 -18.70
N ARG A 244 -21.04 -9.76 -17.93
CA ARG A 244 -22.45 -9.61 -18.30
C ARG A 244 -22.47 -8.81 -19.60
N ARG A 245 -22.36 -9.51 -20.73
CA ARG A 245 -22.69 -8.97 -22.05
C ARG A 245 -24.16 -8.53 -21.98
N GLN A 246 -24.39 -7.22 -21.91
CA GLN A 246 -25.67 -6.68 -22.38
C GLN A 246 -25.74 -6.95 -23.88
N PRO A 247 -26.84 -7.52 -24.41
CA PRO A 247 -26.99 -7.63 -25.85
C PRO A 247 -27.24 -6.24 -26.42
N LEU A 248 -26.20 -5.67 -27.04
CA LEU A 248 -26.31 -4.55 -27.96
C LEU A 248 -27.22 -4.98 -29.13
N LEU A 249 -28.40 -4.38 -29.20
CA LEU A 249 -29.24 -4.41 -30.40
C LEU A 249 -28.42 -3.86 -31.59
N ARG A 250 -27.88 -4.76 -32.42
CA ARG A 250 -27.36 -4.42 -33.74
C ARG A 250 -28.54 -3.98 -34.61
N ARG A 251 -28.70 -2.67 -34.77
CA ARG A 251 -29.47 -2.11 -35.88
C ARG A 251 -28.68 -2.37 -37.17
N HIS A 252 -29.18 -3.29 -37.99
CA HIS A 252 -28.71 -3.45 -39.37
C HIS A 252 -28.95 -2.14 -40.14
N ARG A 253 -27.87 -1.41 -40.46
CA ARG A 253 -27.86 -0.45 -41.57
C ARG A 253 -27.76 -1.25 -42.87
N ARG A 254 -28.87 -1.38 -43.61
CA ARG A 254 -28.82 -1.69 -45.04
C ARG A 254 -28.44 -0.41 -45.78
N ALA A 255 -27.38 -0.49 -46.56
CA ALA A 255 -27.03 0.51 -47.56
C ALA A 255 -28.08 0.46 -48.68
N HIS A 256 -28.69 1.61 -48.98
CA HIS A 256 -29.34 1.83 -50.27
C HIS A 256 -28.82 3.11 -50.90
N ARG A 257 -28.58 2.99 -52.20
CA ARG A 257 -27.96 3.92 -53.13
C ARG A 257 -28.65 5.28 -53.11
N ARG A 258 -27.84 6.32 -53.36
CA ARG A 258 -28.26 7.68 -53.69
C ARG A 258 -28.94 7.67 -55.06
N GLU A 259 -30.12 8.27 -55.15
CA GLU A 259 -30.63 8.97 -56.33
C GLU A 259 -31.45 10.20 -55.87
N PRO A 260 -31.57 11.26 -56.69
CA PRO A 260 -31.83 12.62 -56.23
C PRO A 260 -33.33 12.98 -56.13
N ASN A 261 -33.65 13.93 -55.24
CA ASN A 261 -35.00 14.44 -54.94
C ASN A 261 -35.67 15.19 -56.12
N PRO A 262 -37.00 15.09 -56.25
CA PRO A 262 -37.86 16.14 -56.78
C PRO A 262 -38.66 16.88 -55.67
N PRO A 263 -39.27 18.05 -55.99
CA PRO A 263 -39.59 19.12 -55.02
C PRO A 263 -41.00 18.98 -54.38
N PRO A 264 -41.37 19.86 -53.42
CA PRO A 264 -42.42 19.60 -52.44
C PRO A 264 -43.79 20.08 -52.89
N ASN A 265 -44.86 19.42 -52.43
CA ASN A 265 -46.16 20.07 -52.20
C ASN A 265 -47.15 19.16 -51.48
N GLY A 266 -47.96 19.77 -50.60
CA GLY A 266 -49.37 19.42 -50.45
C GLY A 266 -49.78 18.55 -49.25
N LEU A 267 -50.26 19.23 -48.21
CA LEU A 267 -51.52 18.95 -47.48
C LEU A 267 -51.72 17.59 -46.75
N ARG A 268 -51.99 17.70 -45.43
CA ARG A 268 -52.62 16.72 -44.51
C ARG A 268 -54.06 16.34 -44.99
N PRO A 269 -54.90 15.48 -44.34
CA PRO A 269 -54.81 14.88 -42.98
C PRO A 269 -55.46 13.48 -42.69
N LEU A 270 -55.26 13.02 -41.42
CA LEU A 270 -56.24 12.38 -40.50
C LEU A 270 -56.72 10.90 -40.59
N HIS A 271 -56.89 10.34 -39.38
CA HIS A 271 -57.73 9.20 -38.93
C HIS A 271 -57.22 7.76 -39.17
N ALA A 272 -57.40 6.76 -38.30
CA ALA A 272 -58.05 6.62 -36.98
C ALA A 272 -57.75 5.21 -36.37
N ARG A 273 -57.77 5.16 -35.03
CA ARG A 273 -58.34 4.13 -34.11
C ARG A 273 -58.18 2.61 -34.38
N ARG A 274 -57.79 1.87 -33.31
CA ARG A 274 -58.62 0.93 -32.49
C ARG A 274 -57.70 0.01 -31.64
N HIS A 275 -57.90 -0.06 -30.30
CA HIS A 275 -58.61 -1.12 -29.52
C HIS A 275 -57.96 -2.53 -29.67
N GLU A 276 -57.79 -3.42 -28.68
CA GLU A 276 -58.19 -3.55 -27.28
C GLU A 276 -57.58 -4.86 -26.71
N LYS A 277 -57.50 -4.96 -25.37
CA LYS A 277 -57.70 -6.16 -24.50
C LYS A 277 -56.91 -7.46 -24.70
N ARG A 278 -56.30 -7.91 -23.59
CA ARG A 278 -56.50 -9.23 -22.90
C ARG A 278 -55.50 -9.33 -21.73
N ASN A 279 -55.69 -10.09 -20.66
CA ASN A 279 -56.83 -10.61 -19.91
C ASN A 279 -56.25 -11.13 -18.58
N GLN A 280 -57.06 -11.14 -17.55
CA GLN A 280 -56.78 -11.65 -16.20
C GLN A 280 -56.58 -13.18 -16.17
N ARG A 281 -55.94 -13.65 -15.08
CA ARG A 281 -56.17 -14.88 -14.27
C ARG A 281 -54.84 -15.19 -13.53
N ARG A 282 -54.74 -15.70 -12.30
CA ARG A 282 -55.62 -16.11 -11.20
C ARG A 282 -54.66 -16.42 -10.03
N VAL A 283 -55.04 -16.10 -8.80
CA VAL A 283 -54.43 -16.61 -7.56
C VAL A 283 -54.98 -18.04 -7.30
N PRO A 284 -54.33 -18.90 -6.49
CA PRO A 284 -54.74 -18.94 -5.08
C PRO A 284 -53.61 -19.19 -4.06
N ASN A 285 -53.96 -18.77 -2.85
CA ASN A 285 -53.29 -18.71 -1.56
C ASN A 285 -53.16 -20.10 -0.88
N ARG A 286 -52.09 -20.38 -0.10
CA ARG A 286 -52.11 -21.37 0.99
C ARG A 286 -50.99 -21.19 2.05
N ARG A 287 -51.45 -20.88 3.26
CA ARG A 287 -51.11 -21.43 4.60
C ARG A 287 -49.78 -21.09 5.32
N LYS A 288 -49.98 -20.38 6.44
CA LYS A 288 -49.20 -20.35 7.69
C LYS A 288 -48.93 -21.75 8.27
N ARG A 289 -47.75 -21.96 8.88
CA ARG A 289 -47.58 -22.73 10.14
C ARG A 289 -46.48 -22.11 11.03
N HIS A 290 -46.77 -22.12 12.32
CA HIS A 290 -45.99 -21.68 13.48
C HIS A 290 -45.37 -22.92 14.16
N CYS A 291 -44.16 -22.81 14.71
CA CYS A 291 -43.62 -23.44 15.95
C CYS A 291 -42.09 -23.23 15.95
N ARG A 292 -41.51 -22.41 16.85
CA ARG A 292 -41.06 -22.71 18.23
C ARG A 292 -40.10 -23.90 18.35
N ARG A 293 -38.81 -23.59 18.52
CA ARG A 293 -38.05 -23.78 19.77
C ARG A 293 -37.07 -22.61 19.91
#